data_AF-A0A6V7I700-F1
#
_entry.id   AF-A0A6V7I700-F1
#
_cell.length_a   1.000
_cell.length_b   1.000
_cell.length_c   1.000
_cell.angle_alpha   90.00
_cell.angle_beta   90.00
_cell.angle_gamma   90.00
#
_symmetry.space_group_name_H-M   'P 1'
#
loop_
_entity.id
_entity.type
_entity.pdbx_description
1 polymer ?
#
loop_
_entity_poly.entity_id
_entity_poly.type
_entity_poly.pdbx_seq_one_letter_code
_entity_poly.pdbx_strand_id
1 'polypeptide(L)' 'FMEVIGKVGNGTEASSAELHKFFNEQGYSDYIVVYLRLITSGQLQKEADFYQNFIEGGRTVVEFCHQ' A
#
# COMPACT_ATOMS: atom_id res chain seq x y z
N PHE A 1 -7.18 -7.20 1.73
CA PHE A 1 -6.26 -7.21 0.56
C PHE A 1 -6.48 -8.45 -0.32
N MET A 2 -6.13 -9.68 0.12
CA MET A 2 -6.25 -10.88 -0.73
C MET A 2 -7.68 -11.16 -1.23
N GLU A 3 -8.70 -10.86 -0.42
CA GLU A 3 -10.11 -10.93 -0.82
C GLU A 3 -10.45 -9.96 -1.97
N VAL A 4 -9.96 -8.72 -1.88
CA VAL A 4 -10.14 -7.67 -2.91
C VAL A 4 -9.41 -8.06 -4.19
N ILE A 5 -8.17 -8.58 -4.10
CA ILE A 5 -7.41 -9.08 -5.24
C ILE A 5 -8.11 -10.28 -5.90
N GLY A 6 -8.68 -11.19 -5.11
CA GLY A 6 -9.47 -12.32 -5.61
C GLY A 6 -10.69 -11.89 -6.44
N LYS A 7 -11.29 -10.73 -6.11
CA LYS A 7 -12.41 -10.15 -6.86
C LYS A 7 -11.99 -9.50 -8.18
N VAL A 8 -10.79 -8.92 -8.26
CA VAL A 8 -10.24 -8.35 -9.51
C VAL A 8 -10.01 -9.45 -10.57
N GLY A 9 -9.59 -10.63 -10.14
CA GLY A 9 -9.10 -11.72 -11.00
C GLY A 9 -10.09 -12.22 -12.07
N ASN A 10 -11.38 -11.86 -11.96
CA ASN A 10 -12.41 -12.31 -12.89
C ASN A 10 -12.57 -11.41 -14.12
N GLY A 11 -11.98 -10.20 -14.14
CA GLY A 11 -11.82 -9.37 -15.35
C GLY A 11 -13.11 -8.90 -16.05
N THR A 12 -14.26 -8.89 -15.38
CA THR A 12 -15.56 -8.48 -15.96
C THR A 12 -15.91 -7.04 -15.61
N GLU A 13 -16.83 -6.39 -16.35
CA GLU A 13 -17.32 -5.06 -15.95
C GLU A 13 -17.96 -5.05 -14.55
N ALA A 14 -18.60 -6.16 -14.17
CA ALA A 14 -19.12 -6.36 -12.82
C ALA A 14 -18.02 -6.33 -11.75
N SER A 15 -16.80 -6.81 -12.05
CA SER A 15 -15.68 -6.74 -11.11
C SER A 15 -15.18 -5.31 -10.91
N SER A 16 -15.25 -4.46 -11.94
CA SER A 16 -14.92 -3.02 -11.83
C SER A 16 -15.90 -2.29 -10.90
N ALA A 17 -17.20 -2.53 -11.05
CA ALA A 17 -18.21 -1.93 -10.18
C ALA A 17 -18.09 -2.41 -8.72
N GLU A 18 -17.84 -3.71 -8.50
CA GLU A 18 -17.58 -4.25 -7.16
C GLU A 18 -16.31 -3.66 -6.53
N LEU A 19 -15.22 -3.52 -7.30
CA LEU A 19 -14.00 -2.88 -6.82
C LEU A 19 -14.25 -1.44 -6.41
N HIS A 20 -14.93 -0.67 -7.26
CA HIS A 20 -15.27 0.70 -6.94
C HIS A 20 -16.06 0.79 -5.63
N LYS A 21 -17.02 -0.13 -5.42
CA LYS A 21 -17.75 -0.22 -4.14
C LYS A 21 -16.81 -0.50 -2.96
N PHE A 22 -15.91 -1.48 -3.06
CA PHE A 22 -14.97 -1.81 -1.98
C PHE A 22 -14.01 -0.68 -1.65
N PHE A 23 -13.51 0.05 -2.65
CA PHE A 23 -12.66 1.22 -2.43
C PHE A 23 -13.41 2.39 -1.77
N ASN A 24 -14.75 2.41 -1.83
CA ASN A 24 -15.58 3.40 -1.16
C ASN A 24 -16.22 2.89 0.16
N GLU A 25 -16.02 1.62 0.51
CA GLU A 25 -16.40 1.11 1.83
C GLU A 25 -15.24 1.33 2.79
N GLN A 26 -15.47 2.14 3.84
CA GLN A 26 -14.42 2.62 4.74
C GLN A 26 -13.51 1.50 5.27
N GLY A 27 -14.09 0.39 5.76
CA GLY A 27 -13.32 -0.72 6.33
C GLY A 27 -12.36 -1.37 5.32
N TYR A 28 -12.84 -1.65 4.10
CA TYR A 28 -12.00 -2.22 3.06
C TYR A 28 -10.98 -1.20 2.52
N SER A 29 -11.42 0.04 2.31
CA SER A 29 -10.56 1.12 1.81
C SER A 29 -9.39 1.40 2.75
N ASP A 30 -9.67 1.61 4.03
CA ASP A 30 -8.66 1.88 5.05
C ASP A 30 -7.69 0.69 5.17
N TYR A 31 -8.20 -0.54 5.16
CA TYR A 31 -7.36 -1.74 5.22
C TYR A 31 -6.42 -1.87 4.02
N ILE A 32 -6.90 -1.59 2.80
CA ILE A 32 -6.05 -1.61 1.59
C ILE A 32 -4.97 -0.53 1.70
N VAL A 33 -5.33 0.69 2.10
CA VAL A 33 -4.38 1.80 2.23
C VAL A 33 -3.29 1.47 3.24
N VAL A 34 -3.66 0.92 4.42
CA VAL A 34 -2.69 0.49 5.44
C VAL A 34 -1.75 -0.58 4.88
N TYR A 35 -2.29 -1.60 4.21
CA TYR A 35 -1.48 -2.66 3.62
C TYR A 35 -0.49 -2.12 2.58
N LEU A 36 -0.92 -1.21 1.70
CA LEU A 36 -0.03 -0.57 0.73
C LEU A 36 1.07 0.24 1.42
N ARG A 37 0.75 1.00 2.48
CA ARG A 37 1.75 1.74 3.28
C ARG A 37 2.78 0.80 3.92
N LEU A 38 2.35 -0.35 4.43
CA LEU A 38 3.26 -1.36 4.99
C LEU A 38 4.21 -1.93 3.95
N ILE A 39 3.72 -2.23 2.73
CA ILE A 39 4.59 -2.68 1.64
C ILE A 39 5.59 -1.60 1.23
N THR A 40 5.14 -0.35 1.09
CA THR A 40 6.03 0.78 0.77
C THR A 40 7.12 0.93 1.83
N SER A 41 6.75 0.92 3.10
CA SER A 41 7.68 0.95 4.23
C SER A 41 8.67 -0.22 4.18
N GLY A 42 8.18 -1.45 3.95
CA GLY A 42 9.02 -2.64 3.85
C GLY A 42 10.02 -2.57 2.69
N GLN A 43 9.60 -2.09 1.52
CA GLN A 43 10.49 -1.93 0.36
C GLN A 43 11.56 -0.87 0.60
N LEU A 44 11.19 0.27 1.19
CA LEU A 44 12.16 1.32 1.55
C LEU A 44 13.21 0.79 2.53
N GLN A 45 12.77 0.08 3.57
CA GLN A 45 13.66 -0.50 4.57
C GLN A 45 14.56 -1.62 4.01
N LYS A 46 14.05 -2.42 3.06
CA LYS A 46 14.83 -3.49 2.41
C LYS A 46 16.00 -2.96 1.59
N GLU A 47 15.81 -1.83 0.91
CA GLU A 47 16.85 -1.18 0.09
C GLU A 47 17.32 0.12 0.75
N ALA A 48 17.45 0.11 2.07
CA ALA A 48 17.74 1.30 2.87
C ALA A 48 19.02 2.01 2.40
N ASP A 49 20.09 1.28 2.06
CA ASP A 49 21.35 1.88 1.60
C ASP A 49 21.17 2.73 0.33
N PHE A 50 20.26 2.31 -0.57
CA PHE A 50 19.92 3.07 -1.76
C PHE A 50 19.05 4.27 -1.41
N TYR A 51 17.95 4.03 -0.68
CA TYR A 51 16.95 5.06 -0.37
C TYR A 51 17.44 6.12 0.62
N GLN A 52 18.41 5.81 1.46
CA GLN A 52 19.00 6.73 2.44
C GLN A 52 19.55 7.99 1.78
N ASN A 53 20.03 7.88 0.54
CA ASN A 53 20.57 9.01 -0.23
C ASN A 53 19.51 10.05 -0.63
N PHE A 54 18.23 9.69 -0.54
CA PHE A 54 17.10 10.55 -0.93
C PHE A 54 16.31 11.08 0.27
N ILE A 55 16.71 10.73 1.51
CA ILE A 55 16.01 11.17 2.72
C ILE A 55 16.68 12.42 3.28
N GLU A 56 15.90 13.50 3.31
CA GLU A 56 16.34 14.79 3.84
C GLU A 56 16.17 14.90 5.36
N GLY A 57 16.92 15.83 5.95
CA GLY A 57 16.84 16.17 7.38
C GLY A 57 17.63 15.25 8.31
N GLY A 58 18.62 14.50 7.79
CA GLY A 58 19.50 13.65 8.59
C GLY A 58 18.83 12.43 9.21
N ARG A 59 17.62 12.09 8.76
CA ARG A 59 16.85 10.94 9.23
C ARG A 59 17.31 9.66 8.54
N THR A 60 17.22 8.56 9.27
CA THR A 60 17.34 7.22 8.71
C THR A 60 16.08 6.81 7.96
N VAL A 61 16.20 5.83 7.06
CA VAL A 61 15.03 5.22 6.37
C VAL A 61 14.00 4.67 7.36
N VAL A 62 14.46 4.11 8.48
CA VAL A 62 13.60 3.59 9.54
C VAL A 62 12.80 4.73 10.19
N GLU A 63 13.46 5.81 10.60
CA GLU A 63 12.79 6.98 11.19
C GLU A 63 11.80 7.64 10.23
N PHE A 64 12.13 7.71 8.94
CA PHE A 64 11.22 8.19 7.90
C PHE A 64 9.97 7.32 7.77
N CYS A 65 10.12 6.00 7.87
CA CYS A 65 9.01 5.04 7.74
C CYS A 65 8.09 4.94 8.97
N HIS A 66 8.50 5.48 10.12
CA HIS A 66 7.76 5.39 11.39
C HIS A 66 7.02 6.68 11.80
N GLN A 67 7.17 7.78 11.04
CA GLN A 67 6.36 9.01 11.21
C GLN A 67 4.95 8.85 10.64
#